data_AF-A0A1I0SUC4-F1
#
_entry.id   AF-A0A1I0SUC4-F1
#
_cell.length_a   1.000
_cell.length_b   1.000
_cell.length_c   1.000
_cell.angle_alpha   90.00
_cell.angle_beta   90.00
_cell.angle_gamma   90.00
#
_symmetry.space_group_name_H-M   'P 1'
#
loop_
_entity.id
_entity.type
_entity.pdbx_description
1 polymer ?
#
loop_
_entity_poly.entity_id
_entity_poly.type
_entity_poly.pdbx_seq_one_letter_code
_entity_poly.pdbx_strand_id
1 'polypeptide(L)'
;MPEDYQDIVLAAYKKMRDNGKLHAILPEETTTKLRKACLKVYDSRNNPNDIDILSTFFKVDKMKCDDFRKVINDSEPDDYRALWKHIKGETETTDERNSNLLAWLIDLEPRPRSSYYYSSTEKTIKIGGIPIDDLFPAPTRPPDGDAKQPGPKQPEEPVYVPKFSQPYITISCIILLLIGTISFAYWEHRTKIRMPASDEKFMYWDEDHYEPIKDGKQNVGAPIIPLNEKTLTQQQKITLPDTLTSYSIGKVWYKGHGKDHEFFTASGPYPQDLQRVLKPLTSTILTRYTSNYRYILTRLVWFICAAFFISLCGYGMSKLEKEVKPAVKESDTEEEETTALLGNELQATGA
;
A
#
# COMPACT_ATOMS: atom_id res chain seq x y z
N MET A 1 -7.06 21.24 -1.57
CA MET A 1 -5.85 21.01 -2.40
C MET A 1 -6.26 21.32 -3.83
N PRO A 2 -5.51 22.10 -4.64
CA PRO A 2 -5.87 22.26 -6.04
C PRO A 2 -5.86 20.87 -6.69
N GLU A 3 -7.00 20.48 -7.28
CA GLU A 3 -7.14 19.17 -7.93
C GLU A 3 -6.09 19.03 -9.04
N ASP A 4 -5.31 17.95 -8.98
CA ASP A 4 -4.35 17.62 -10.03
C ASP A 4 -5.13 17.27 -11.30
N TYR A 5 -4.73 17.85 -12.43
CA TYR A 5 -5.35 17.55 -13.72
C TYR A 5 -5.31 16.06 -14.07
N GLN A 6 -4.25 15.34 -13.63
CA GLN A 6 -4.18 13.89 -13.85
C GLN A 6 -5.35 13.16 -13.15
N ASP A 7 -5.64 13.54 -11.91
CA ASP A 7 -6.72 12.97 -11.11
C ASP A 7 -8.08 13.26 -11.74
N ILE A 8 -8.29 14.47 -12.24
CA ILE A 8 -9.54 14.88 -12.91
C ILE A 8 -9.79 14.02 -14.15
N VAL A 9 -8.78 13.86 -15.01
CA VAL A 9 -8.89 13.08 -16.24
C VAL A 9 -9.14 11.61 -15.92
N LEU A 10 -8.44 11.05 -14.94
CA LEU A 10 -8.62 9.66 -14.53
C LEU A 10 -9.98 9.41 -13.87
N ALA A 11 -10.48 10.37 -13.07
CA ALA A 11 -11.81 10.31 -12.46
C ALA A 11 -12.92 10.37 -13.53
N ALA A 12 -12.80 11.28 -14.50
CA ALA A 12 -13.73 11.37 -15.61
C ALA A 12 -13.76 10.09 -16.45
N TYR A 13 -12.58 9.53 -16.74
CA TYR A 13 -12.44 8.24 -17.41
C TYR A 13 -13.19 7.12 -16.68
N LYS A 14 -12.94 6.96 -15.36
CA LYS A 14 -13.59 5.94 -14.54
C LYS A 14 -15.11 6.14 -14.50
N LYS A 15 -15.57 7.39 -14.35
CA LYS A 15 -17.00 7.74 -14.38
C LYS A 15 -17.66 7.33 -15.70
N MET A 16 -17.02 7.57 -16.85
CA MET A 16 -17.51 7.10 -18.15
C MET A 16 -17.55 5.57 -18.26
N ARG A 17 -16.53 4.89 -17.73
CA ARG A 17 -16.43 3.43 -17.74
C ARG A 17 -17.54 2.79 -16.92
N ASP A 18 -17.69 3.22 -15.68
CA ASP A 18 -18.59 2.61 -14.71
C ASP A 18 -20.08 2.85 -15.09
N ASN A 19 -20.35 3.88 -15.90
CA ASN A 19 -21.67 4.16 -16.48
C ASN A 19 -21.85 3.58 -17.90
N GLY A 20 -20.95 2.70 -18.37
CA GLY A 20 -21.05 2.02 -19.67
C GLY A 20 -20.84 2.90 -20.91
N LYS A 21 -20.60 4.21 -20.75
CA LYS A 21 -20.41 5.17 -21.86
C LYS A 21 -19.05 5.02 -22.54
N LEU A 22 -18.10 4.34 -21.90
CA LEU A 22 -16.75 4.16 -22.44
C LEU A 22 -16.66 3.05 -23.49
N HIS A 23 -17.53 2.02 -23.47
CA HIS A 23 -17.44 0.91 -24.42
C HIS A 23 -17.56 1.33 -25.90
N ALA A 24 -18.19 2.48 -26.18
CA ALA A 24 -18.27 3.07 -27.51
C ALA A 24 -16.93 3.68 -27.99
N ILE A 25 -16.06 4.07 -27.05
CA ILE A 25 -14.82 4.82 -27.27
C ILE A 25 -13.58 3.92 -27.03
N LEU A 26 -13.55 3.15 -25.93
CA LEU A 26 -12.50 2.17 -25.57
C LEU A 26 -13.11 0.83 -25.11
N PRO A 27 -13.26 -0.17 -26.00
CA PRO A 27 -13.78 -1.49 -25.63
C PRO A 27 -12.67 -2.39 -25.06
N GLU A 28 -12.54 -2.43 -23.73
CA GLU A 28 -11.48 -3.10 -22.92
C GLU A 28 -10.06 -2.59 -23.16
N GLU A 29 -9.36 -2.34 -22.06
CA GLU A 29 -8.10 -1.61 -22.04
C GLU A 29 -6.94 -2.56 -22.31
N THR A 30 -6.45 -2.63 -23.55
CA THR A 30 -5.11 -3.14 -23.88
C THR A 30 -4.36 -2.11 -24.69
N THR A 31 -3.02 -2.16 -24.67
CA THR A 31 -2.19 -1.20 -25.42
C THR A 31 -2.49 -1.20 -26.93
N THR A 32 -2.76 -2.36 -27.51
CA THR A 32 -3.18 -2.48 -28.92
C THR A 32 -4.54 -1.83 -29.18
N LYS A 33 -5.48 -1.94 -28.23
CA LYS A 33 -6.81 -1.32 -28.33
C LYS A 33 -6.75 0.19 -28.12
N LEU A 34 -5.86 0.69 -27.26
CA LEU A 34 -5.58 2.13 -27.12
C LEU A 34 -5.09 2.73 -28.44
N ARG A 35 -4.15 2.09 -29.14
CA ARG A 35 -3.72 2.53 -30.47
C ARG A 35 -4.88 2.58 -31.47
N LYS A 36 -5.71 1.54 -31.51
CA LYS A 36 -6.91 1.50 -32.38
C LYS A 36 -7.91 2.61 -32.02
N ALA A 37 -8.09 2.90 -30.72
CA ALA A 37 -8.94 3.98 -30.25
C ALA A 37 -8.38 5.35 -30.68
N CYS A 38 -7.06 5.57 -30.58
CA CYS A 38 -6.42 6.78 -31.10
C CYS A 38 -6.68 6.96 -32.60
N LEU A 39 -6.54 5.91 -33.41
CA LEU A 39 -6.87 5.97 -34.85
C LEU A 39 -8.34 6.33 -35.07
N LYS A 40 -9.26 5.68 -34.36
CA LYS A 40 -10.70 5.94 -34.49
C LYS A 40 -11.06 7.37 -34.09
N VAL A 41 -10.49 7.88 -33.01
CA VAL A 41 -10.70 9.26 -32.54
C VAL A 41 -10.08 10.25 -33.52
N TYR A 42 -8.88 9.99 -34.04
CA TYR A 42 -8.26 10.85 -35.05
C TYR A 42 -9.11 10.94 -36.33
N ASP A 43 -9.66 9.82 -36.79
CA ASP A 43 -10.49 9.75 -37.99
C ASP A 43 -11.84 10.46 -37.83
N SER A 44 -12.36 10.55 -36.60
CA SER A 44 -13.69 11.12 -36.32
C SER A 44 -13.64 12.53 -35.73
N ARG A 45 -12.59 12.87 -34.99
CA ARG A 45 -12.37 14.14 -34.28
C ARG A 45 -10.91 14.59 -34.48
N ASN A 46 -10.62 15.07 -35.68
CA ASN A 46 -9.36 15.75 -35.96
C ASN A 46 -9.52 17.25 -35.70
N ASN A 47 -8.98 17.74 -34.58
CA ASN A 47 -9.00 19.15 -34.22
C ASN A 47 -7.57 19.72 -34.23
N PRO A 48 -7.31 20.82 -34.97
CA PRO A 48 -5.99 21.46 -34.98
C PRO A 48 -5.44 21.84 -33.60
N ASN A 49 -6.32 22.14 -32.63
CA ASN A 49 -5.93 22.48 -31.27
C ASN A 49 -5.32 21.28 -30.49
N ASP A 50 -5.60 20.06 -30.93
CA ASP A 50 -5.11 18.83 -30.30
C ASP A 50 -3.76 18.36 -30.90
N ILE A 51 -3.23 19.04 -31.93
CA ILE A 51 -1.97 18.67 -32.62
C ILE A 51 -0.79 18.62 -31.63
N ASP A 52 -0.75 19.55 -30.68
CA ASP A 52 0.34 19.61 -29.69
C ASP A 52 0.33 18.39 -28.74
N ILE A 53 -0.87 17.87 -28.44
CA ILE A 53 -1.05 16.66 -27.62
C ILE A 53 -0.45 15.44 -28.35
N LEU A 54 -0.78 15.29 -29.64
CA LEU A 54 -0.29 14.18 -30.46
C LEU A 54 1.22 14.30 -30.70
N SER A 55 1.72 15.49 -31.02
CA SER A 55 3.15 15.79 -31.19
C SER A 55 3.96 15.43 -29.94
N THR A 56 3.52 15.88 -28.77
CA THR A 56 4.20 15.61 -27.49
C THR A 56 4.13 14.13 -27.10
N PHE A 57 3.00 13.46 -27.32
CA PHE A 57 2.87 12.03 -26.99
C PHE A 57 3.75 11.13 -27.87
N PHE A 58 3.70 11.32 -29.19
CA PHE A 58 4.46 10.51 -30.16
C PHE A 58 5.91 11.02 -30.37
N LYS A 59 6.28 12.13 -29.74
CA LYS A 59 7.60 12.77 -29.85
C LYS A 59 7.97 13.12 -31.31
N VAL A 60 6.98 13.58 -32.06
CA VAL A 60 7.15 13.97 -33.47
C VAL A 60 7.09 15.48 -33.60
N ASP A 61 7.99 16.05 -34.39
CA ASP A 61 7.98 17.47 -34.72
C ASP A 61 6.73 17.83 -35.55
N LYS A 62 5.82 18.61 -34.95
CA LYS A 62 4.58 19.06 -35.60
C LYS A 62 4.80 19.91 -36.84
N MET A 63 5.98 20.53 -37.01
CA MET A 63 6.31 21.29 -38.23
C MET A 63 6.68 20.38 -39.41
N LYS A 64 6.96 19.09 -39.16
CA LYS A 64 7.40 18.12 -40.16
C LYS A 64 6.39 16.99 -40.39
N CYS A 65 5.28 17.01 -39.68
CA CYS A 65 4.26 15.98 -39.70
C CYS A 65 2.91 16.61 -40.02
N ASP A 66 2.51 16.52 -41.29
CA ASP A 66 1.24 17.05 -41.77
C ASP A 66 0.04 16.17 -41.35
N ASP A 67 0.28 14.87 -41.14
CA ASP A 67 -0.74 13.88 -40.81
C ASP A 67 -0.25 12.89 -39.73
N PHE A 68 -0.91 12.90 -38.57
CA PHE A 68 -0.62 11.99 -37.47
C PHE A 68 -1.21 10.59 -37.68
N ARG A 69 -2.07 10.37 -38.68
CA ARG A 69 -2.63 9.04 -38.99
C ARG A 69 -1.53 8.00 -39.16
N LYS A 70 -0.49 8.34 -39.93
CA LYS A 70 0.66 7.44 -40.15
C LYS A 70 1.45 7.21 -38.86
N VAL A 71 1.70 8.27 -38.09
CA VAL A 71 2.41 8.19 -36.81
C VAL A 71 1.67 7.28 -35.82
N ILE A 72 0.35 7.43 -35.69
CA ILE A 72 -0.47 6.60 -34.81
C ILE A 72 -0.48 5.15 -35.32
N ASN A 73 -0.57 4.93 -36.63
CA ASN A 73 -0.58 3.58 -37.21
C ASN A 73 0.76 2.84 -37.01
N ASP A 74 1.86 3.56 -37.17
CA ASP A 74 3.22 3.03 -37.04
C ASP A 74 3.68 2.92 -35.57
N SER A 75 2.95 3.55 -34.62
CA SER A 75 3.26 3.47 -33.20
C SER A 75 3.18 2.03 -32.65
N GLU A 76 4.06 1.74 -31.70
CA GLU A 76 4.17 0.43 -31.10
C GLU A 76 3.21 0.32 -29.89
N PRO A 77 2.70 -0.89 -29.58
CA PRO A 77 1.92 -1.10 -28.35
C PRO A 77 2.66 -0.66 -27.08
N ASP A 78 4.00 -0.63 -27.10
CA ASP A 78 4.78 -0.22 -25.94
C ASP A 78 4.66 1.27 -25.60
N ASP A 79 4.43 2.11 -26.61
CA ASP A 79 4.28 3.56 -26.43
C ASP A 79 3.11 3.93 -25.50
N TYR A 80 2.08 3.06 -25.48
CA TYR A 80 0.88 3.23 -24.67
C TYR A 80 0.96 2.55 -23.29
N ARG A 81 2.05 1.82 -23.00
CA ARG A 81 2.16 1.01 -21.76
C ARG A 81 2.02 1.86 -20.50
N ALA A 82 2.66 3.04 -20.48
CA ALA A 82 2.60 3.94 -19.33
C ALA A 82 1.17 4.45 -19.08
N LEU A 83 0.48 4.90 -20.13
CA LEU A 83 -0.92 5.30 -20.06
C LEU A 83 -1.82 4.15 -19.58
N TRP A 84 -1.64 2.97 -20.16
CA TRP A 84 -2.43 1.78 -19.83
C TRP A 84 -2.31 1.37 -18.36
N LYS A 85 -1.09 1.36 -17.81
CA LYS A 85 -0.83 1.08 -16.40
C LYS A 85 -1.52 2.08 -15.47
N HIS A 86 -1.46 3.36 -15.82
CA HIS A 86 -2.08 4.42 -15.04
C HIS A 86 -3.61 4.30 -15.04
N ILE A 87 -4.23 4.05 -16.19
CA ILE A 87 -5.69 3.82 -16.31
C ILE A 87 -6.13 2.63 -15.45
N LYS A 88 -5.33 1.56 -15.40
CA LYS A 88 -5.57 0.38 -14.56
C LYS A 88 -5.36 0.62 -13.06
N GLY A 89 -4.79 1.74 -12.66
CA GLY A 89 -4.42 2.01 -11.28
C GLY A 89 -3.18 1.25 -10.81
N GLU A 90 -2.33 0.77 -11.73
CA GLU A 90 -1.03 0.18 -11.39
C GLU A 90 0.01 1.25 -11.01
N THR A 91 -0.21 2.52 -11.38
CA THR A 91 0.63 3.65 -11.01
C THR A 91 -0.22 4.81 -10.48
N GLU A 92 0.24 5.46 -9.41
CA GLU A 92 -0.42 6.62 -8.79
C GLU A 92 -0.40 7.84 -9.72
N THR A 93 0.75 8.12 -10.33
CA THR A 93 0.94 9.23 -11.27
C THR A 93 1.47 8.73 -12.62
N THR A 94 1.43 9.59 -13.62
CA THR A 94 1.99 9.35 -14.95
C THR A 94 2.66 10.62 -15.51
N ASP A 95 3.37 10.48 -16.62
CA ASP A 95 3.81 11.62 -17.42
C ASP A 95 2.61 12.43 -17.94
N GLU A 96 2.73 13.75 -17.92
CA GLU A 96 1.70 14.71 -18.36
C GLU A 96 1.16 14.38 -19.77
N ARG A 97 2.02 13.93 -20.68
CA ARG A 97 1.60 13.61 -22.05
C ARG A 97 0.58 12.48 -22.10
N ASN A 98 0.63 11.55 -21.14
CA ASN A 98 -0.31 10.43 -21.06
C ASN A 98 -1.68 10.91 -20.60
N SER A 99 -1.73 11.80 -19.59
CA SER A 99 -2.98 12.42 -19.14
C SER A 99 -3.60 13.32 -20.22
N ASN A 100 -2.77 14.07 -20.96
CA ASN A 100 -3.23 14.88 -22.09
C ASN A 100 -3.79 13.99 -23.22
N LEU A 101 -3.14 12.88 -23.54
CA LEU A 101 -3.66 11.93 -24.53
C LEU A 101 -4.97 11.29 -24.06
N LEU A 102 -5.10 10.95 -22.78
CA LEU A 102 -6.33 10.38 -22.24
C LEU A 102 -7.49 11.37 -22.31
N ALA A 103 -7.26 12.62 -21.92
CA ALA A 103 -8.24 13.70 -22.04
C ALA A 103 -8.68 13.87 -23.50
N TRP A 104 -7.73 13.82 -24.44
CA TRP A 104 -8.04 13.82 -25.87
C TRP A 104 -8.87 12.62 -26.30
N LEU A 105 -8.59 11.40 -25.82
CA LEU A 105 -9.34 10.19 -26.18
C LEU A 105 -10.80 10.25 -25.73
N ILE A 106 -11.04 10.65 -24.47
CA ILE A 106 -12.38 10.67 -23.88
C ILE A 106 -13.18 11.95 -24.18
N ASP A 107 -12.62 12.86 -24.97
CA ASP A 107 -13.19 14.16 -25.28
C ASP A 107 -13.35 15.12 -24.09
N LEU A 108 -12.44 15.07 -23.12
CA LEU A 108 -12.48 15.94 -21.95
C LEU A 108 -11.98 17.35 -22.31
N GLU A 109 -12.71 18.36 -21.85
CA GLU A 109 -12.35 19.77 -21.92
C GLU A 109 -12.36 20.39 -20.52
N PRO A 110 -11.44 21.32 -20.20
CA PRO A 110 -10.39 21.83 -21.08
C PRO A 110 -9.20 20.86 -21.21
N ARG A 111 -8.63 20.76 -22.41
CA ARG A 111 -7.37 20.04 -22.72
C ARG A 111 -6.47 20.91 -23.61
N PRO A 112 -5.14 20.75 -23.58
CA PRO A 112 -4.33 19.96 -22.64
C PRO A 112 -4.28 20.57 -21.22
N ARG A 113 -3.51 19.96 -20.31
CA ARG A 113 -3.32 20.39 -18.92
C ARG A 113 -3.10 21.90 -18.75
N SER A 114 -2.32 22.53 -19.63
CA SER A 114 -2.09 23.99 -19.58
C SER A 114 -3.41 24.77 -19.71
N SER A 115 -4.30 24.38 -20.62
CA SER A 115 -5.63 24.99 -20.78
C SER A 115 -6.46 24.91 -19.50
N TYR A 116 -6.33 23.83 -18.72
CA TYR A 116 -7.01 23.70 -17.43
C TYR A 116 -6.51 24.72 -16.39
N TYR A 117 -5.20 24.94 -16.29
CA TYR A 117 -4.63 25.88 -15.32
C TYR A 117 -4.74 27.34 -15.75
N TYR A 118 -4.78 27.64 -17.06
CA TYR A 118 -4.89 29.01 -17.59
C TYR A 118 -6.33 29.47 -17.88
N SER A 119 -7.34 28.61 -17.70
CA SER A 119 -8.75 29.01 -17.81
C SER A 119 -9.16 29.93 -16.64
N SER A 120 -9.51 31.18 -16.95
CA SER A 120 -9.87 32.22 -15.96
C SER A 120 -11.36 32.23 -15.57
N THR A 121 -12.18 31.40 -16.21
CA THR A 121 -13.62 31.24 -15.91
C THR A 121 -13.89 29.89 -15.24
N GLU A 122 -15.08 29.75 -14.63
CA GLU A 122 -15.52 28.56 -13.89
C GLU A 122 -15.03 27.26 -14.55
N LYS A 123 -14.33 26.44 -13.76
CA LYS A 123 -13.67 25.18 -14.16
C LYS A 123 -14.70 24.08 -14.45
N THR A 124 -15.56 24.33 -15.42
CA THR A 124 -16.56 23.36 -15.86
C THR A 124 -15.87 22.29 -16.70
N ILE A 125 -15.76 21.09 -16.15
CA ILE A 125 -15.25 19.94 -16.91
C ILE A 125 -16.37 19.44 -17.83
N LYS A 126 -16.06 19.35 -19.12
CA LYS A 126 -17.00 18.90 -20.15
C LYS A 126 -16.46 17.66 -20.84
N ILE A 127 -17.36 16.81 -21.33
CA ILE A 127 -17.04 15.68 -22.19
C ILE A 127 -17.90 15.81 -23.44
N GLY A 128 -17.26 15.98 -24.59
CA GLY A 128 -17.97 16.22 -25.86
C GLY A 128 -18.86 17.47 -25.82
N GLY A 129 -18.42 18.51 -25.12
CA GLY A 129 -19.16 19.77 -24.94
C GLY A 129 -20.25 19.76 -23.87
N ILE A 130 -20.53 18.62 -23.23
CA ILE A 130 -21.57 18.48 -22.20
C ILE A 130 -20.92 18.48 -20.81
N PRO A 131 -21.40 19.27 -19.83
CA PRO A 131 -20.91 19.21 -18.45
C PRO A 131 -20.98 17.81 -17.85
N ILE A 132 -19.94 17.42 -17.09
CA ILE A 132 -19.87 16.09 -16.45
C ILE A 132 -21.07 15.80 -15.54
N ASP A 133 -21.64 16.81 -14.89
CA ASP A 133 -22.79 16.64 -13.99
C ASP A 133 -24.09 16.35 -14.75
N ASP A 134 -24.25 16.90 -15.96
CA ASP A 134 -25.39 16.62 -16.85
C ASP A 134 -25.29 15.22 -17.48
N LEU A 135 -24.06 14.76 -17.75
CA LEU A 135 -23.80 13.42 -18.27
C LEU A 135 -24.06 12.32 -17.26
N PHE A 136 -23.93 12.63 -15.98
CA PHE A 136 -24.05 11.69 -14.87
C PHE A 136 -24.81 12.37 -13.73
N PRO A 137 -26.13 12.60 -13.92
CA PRO A 137 -26.94 13.24 -12.90
C PRO A 137 -26.85 12.41 -11.62
N ALA A 138 -26.55 13.08 -10.51
CA ALA A 138 -26.69 12.46 -9.20
C ALA A 138 -28.15 11.95 -9.07
N PRO A 139 -28.41 10.84 -8.37
CA PRO A 139 -29.77 10.41 -8.08
C PRO A 139 -30.52 11.60 -7.50
N THR A 140 -31.50 12.11 -8.24
CA THR A 140 -32.21 13.33 -7.87
C THR A 140 -32.93 13.05 -6.56
N ARG A 141 -32.56 13.78 -5.50
CA ARG A 141 -33.53 14.06 -4.44
C ARG A 141 -34.74 14.68 -5.16
N PRO A 142 -35.94 14.11 -5.02
CA PRO A 142 -37.11 14.70 -5.66
C PRO A 142 -37.28 16.12 -5.08
N PRO A 143 -37.55 17.14 -5.91
CA PRO A 143 -38.13 18.37 -5.42
C PRO A 143 -39.54 18.04 -4.90
N ASP A 144 -39.87 18.62 -3.76
CA ASP A 144 -41.21 18.54 -3.18
C ASP A 144 -42.31 18.84 -4.21
N GLY A 145 -43.41 18.08 -4.09
CA GLY A 145 -44.71 18.43 -4.65
C GLY A 145 -45.01 17.88 -6.04
N ASP A 146 -45.54 16.65 -6.13
CA ASP A 146 -47.00 16.45 -6.20
C ASP A 146 -47.35 15.00 -6.56
N ALA A 147 -48.40 14.53 -5.89
CA ALA A 147 -48.82 13.14 -5.82
C ALA A 147 -49.15 12.49 -7.18
N LYS A 148 -48.51 11.35 -7.48
CA LYS A 148 -49.14 10.26 -8.24
C LYS A 148 -48.76 8.89 -7.67
N GLN A 149 -49.80 8.08 -7.45
CA GLN A 149 -49.77 6.76 -6.82
C GLN A 149 -48.81 5.78 -7.51
N PRO A 150 -48.14 4.88 -6.75
CA PRO A 150 -47.24 3.89 -7.32
C PRO A 150 -48.03 2.71 -7.92
N GLY A 151 -47.77 2.41 -9.20
CA GLY A 151 -48.08 1.10 -9.79
C GLY A 151 -47.22 -0.01 -9.18
N PRO A 152 -47.59 -1.29 -9.38
CA PRO A 152 -47.07 -2.40 -8.60
C PRO A 152 -45.56 -2.58 -8.81
N LYS A 153 -44.80 -2.40 -7.73
CA LYS A 153 -43.36 -2.65 -7.69
C LYS A 153 -43.10 -4.15 -7.79
N GLN A 154 -42.33 -4.57 -8.79
CA GLN A 154 -41.65 -5.87 -8.74
C GLN A 154 -40.70 -5.89 -7.53
N PRO A 155 -40.43 -7.07 -6.92
CA PRO A 155 -39.57 -7.16 -5.75
C PRO A 155 -38.17 -6.65 -6.11
N GLU A 156 -37.77 -5.54 -5.50
CA GLU A 156 -36.40 -5.02 -5.57
C GLU A 156 -35.47 -6.03 -4.87
N GLU A 157 -34.54 -6.61 -5.64
CA GLU A 157 -33.49 -7.47 -5.10
C GLU A 157 -32.63 -6.68 -4.09
N PRO A 158 -32.19 -7.32 -2.99
CA PRO A 158 -31.39 -6.63 -1.97
C PRO A 158 -30.11 -6.08 -2.57
N VAL A 159 -29.94 -4.76 -2.47
CA VAL A 159 -28.72 -4.07 -2.89
C VAL A 159 -27.64 -4.28 -1.82
N TYR A 160 -26.63 -5.08 -2.16
CA TYR A 160 -25.48 -5.33 -1.31
C TYR A 160 -24.46 -4.19 -1.44
N VAL A 161 -24.11 -3.55 -0.32
CA VAL A 161 -23.06 -2.53 -0.25
C VAL A 161 -21.86 -3.04 0.58
N PRO A 162 -20.62 -2.95 0.07
CA PRO A 162 -19.43 -3.35 0.82
C PRO A 162 -19.27 -2.54 2.11
N LYS A 163 -19.02 -3.21 3.23
CA LYS A 163 -18.99 -2.58 4.57
C LYS A 163 -17.75 -1.73 4.85
N PHE A 164 -16.64 -1.97 4.13
CA PHE A 164 -15.38 -1.26 4.29
C PHE A 164 -14.77 -0.99 2.91
N SER A 165 -14.31 0.23 2.68
CA SER A 165 -13.70 0.59 1.41
C SER A 165 -12.35 -0.12 1.24
N GLN A 166 -12.17 -0.71 0.06
CA GLN A 166 -11.03 -1.53 -0.34
C GLN A 166 -9.63 -0.98 0.03
N PRO A 167 -9.33 0.34 -0.05
CA PRO A 167 -8.02 0.86 0.36
C PRO A 167 -7.74 0.80 1.87
N TYR A 168 -8.75 0.85 2.74
CA TYR A 168 -8.50 0.82 4.19
C TYR A 168 -8.15 -0.60 4.66
N ILE A 169 -8.71 -1.62 4.01
CA ILE A 169 -8.39 -3.03 4.30
C ILE A 169 -6.94 -3.32 3.91
N THR A 170 -6.49 -2.86 2.73
CA THR A 170 -5.11 -3.07 2.28
C THR A 170 -4.10 -2.34 3.16
N ILE A 171 -4.37 -1.08 3.51
CA ILE A 171 -3.52 -0.29 4.41
C ILE A 171 -3.43 -0.96 5.79
N SER A 172 -4.55 -1.40 6.37
CA SER A 172 -4.56 -2.09 7.67
C SER A 172 -3.73 -3.38 7.65
N CYS A 173 -3.82 -4.18 6.59
CA CYS A 173 -3.04 -5.40 6.48
C CYS A 173 -1.53 -5.14 6.33
N ILE A 174 -1.14 -4.11 5.58
CA ILE A 174 0.27 -3.70 5.45
C ILE A 174 0.82 -3.26 6.82
N ILE A 175 0.04 -2.48 7.57
CA ILE A 175 0.43 -2.04 8.92
C ILE A 175 0.61 -3.25 9.84
N LEU A 176 -0.28 -4.25 9.80
CA LEU A 176 -0.15 -5.48 10.60
C LEU A 176 1.10 -6.30 10.22
N LEU A 177 1.49 -6.36 8.94
CA LEU A 177 2.76 -6.98 8.53
C LEU A 177 3.97 -6.26 9.10
N LEU A 178 3.97 -4.93 9.03
CA LEU A 178 5.08 -4.12 9.53
C LEU A 178 5.19 -4.27 11.05
N ILE A 179 4.07 -4.21 11.78
CA ILE A 179 4.07 -4.42 13.24
C ILE A 179 4.54 -5.83 13.59
N GLY A 180 4.08 -6.87 12.87
CA GLY A 180 4.48 -8.25 13.11
C GLY A 180 5.97 -8.49 12.86
N THR A 181 6.50 -7.96 11.76
CA THR A 181 7.94 -8.09 11.42
C THR A 181 8.85 -7.32 12.38
N ILE A 182 8.45 -6.12 12.80
CA ILE A 182 9.20 -5.32 13.79
C ILE A 182 9.14 -6.00 15.16
N SER A 183 7.97 -6.49 15.57
CA SER A 183 7.80 -7.19 16.86
C SER A 183 8.58 -8.50 16.92
N PHE A 184 8.60 -9.27 15.82
CA PHE A 184 9.39 -10.50 15.73
C PHE A 184 10.89 -10.21 15.74
N ALA A 185 11.36 -9.21 15.00
CA ALA A 185 12.76 -8.80 15.03
C ALA A 185 13.19 -8.30 16.43
N TYR A 186 12.31 -7.58 17.13
CA TYR A 186 12.54 -7.16 18.50
C TYR A 186 12.57 -8.36 19.47
N TRP A 187 11.73 -9.38 19.25
CA TRP A 187 11.72 -10.61 20.04
C TRP A 187 12.98 -11.46 19.81
N GLU A 188 13.42 -11.60 18.57
CA GLU A 188 14.62 -12.34 18.15
C GLU A 188 15.92 -11.71 18.68
N HIS A 189 15.93 -10.41 18.97
CA HIS A 189 17.09 -9.68 19.52
C HIS A 189 17.12 -9.56 21.05
N ARG A 190 16.27 -10.32 21.78
CA ARG A 190 16.17 -10.24 23.25
C ARG A 190 17.22 -11.05 24.00
N THR A 191 18.50 -10.89 23.69
CA THR A 191 19.55 -11.26 24.66
C THR A 191 19.69 -10.11 25.67
N LYS A 192 18.90 -10.15 26.75
CA LYS A 192 19.00 -9.15 27.82
C LYS A 192 20.22 -9.46 28.68
N ILE A 193 21.37 -8.89 28.33
CA ILE A 193 22.57 -8.96 29.17
C ILE A 193 22.27 -8.29 30.50
N ARG A 194 22.31 -9.05 31.59
CA ARG A 194 22.14 -8.51 32.94
C ARG A 194 23.45 -7.88 33.42
N MET A 195 23.35 -6.64 33.88
CA MET A 195 24.47 -5.96 34.53
C MET A 195 24.68 -6.52 35.96
N PRO A 196 25.93 -6.66 36.42
CA PRO A 196 26.23 -7.22 37.72
C PRO A 196 25.78 -6.28 38.84
N ALA A 197 25.24 -6.85 39.92
CA ALA A 197 25.04 -6.11 41.17
C ALA A 197 26.37 -5.88 41.89
N SER A 198 26.44 -4.89 42.80
CA SER A 198 27.68 -4.52 43.49
C SER A 198 28.31 -5.65 44.33
N ASP A 199 27.54 -6.68 44.70
CA ASP A 199 27.99 -7.83 45.46
C ASP A 199 28.26 -9.09 44.62
N GLU A 200 28.08 -9.01 43.29
CA GLU A 200 28.37 -10.08 42.34
C GLU A 200 29.81 -9.98 41.86
N LYS A 201 30.58 -11.06 42.03
CA LYS A 201 32.03 -11.08 41.77
C LYS A 201 32.45 -12.18 40.80
N PHE A 202 31.51 -13.01 40.37
CA PHE A 202 31.75 -14.12 39.47
C PHE A 202 30.72 -14.09 38.34
N MET A 203 30.99 -14.86 37.30
CA MET A 203 30.07 -15.09 36.20
C MET A 203 30.22 -16.50 35.66
N TYR A 204 29.16 -17.02 35.05
CA TYR A 204 29.14 -18.35 34.43
C TYR A 204 28.47 -18.27 33.05
N TRP A 205 28.78 -19.23 32.19
CA TRP A 205 28.18 -19.31 30.86
C TRP A 205 26.79 -19.95 30.94
N ASP A 206 25.76 -19.19 30.58
CA ASP A 206 24.38 -19.61 30.50
C ASP A 206 23.95 -19.63 29.03
N GLU A 207 23.95 -20.84 28.45
CA GLU A 207 23.58 -21.17 27.06
C GLU A 207 24.28 -20.36 25.95
N ASP A 208 24.01 -19.06 25.85
CA ASP A 208 24.51 -18.13 24.83
C ASP A 208 25.24 -16.88 25.37
N HIS A 209 25.25 -16.60 26.67
CA HIS A 209 25.97 -15.45 27.24
C HIS A 209 26.48 -15.72 28.66
N TYR A 210 27.19 -14.76 29.26
CA TYR A 210 27.59 -14.84 30.66
C TYR A 210 26.56 -14.16 31.57
N GLU A 211 26.24 -14.80 32.69
CA GLU A 211 25.38 -14.25 33.74
C GLU A 211 26.18 -14.02 35.04
N PRO A 212 25.98 -12.88 35.74
CA PRO A 212 26.69 -12.57 36.97
C PRO A 212 26.11 -13.33 38.17
N ILE A 213 26.99 -13.77 39.08
CA ILE A 213 26.63 -14.46 40.31
C ILE A 213 27.50 -14.01 41.50
N LYS A 214 26.97 -14.21 42.71
CA LYS A 214 27.63 -13.81 43.97
C LYS A 214 28.69 -14.81 44.44
N ASP A 215 28.41 -16.11 44.33
CA ASP A 215 29.26 -17.16 44.89
C ASP A 215 29.91 -18.00 43.78
N GLY A 216 31.22 -18.18 43.90
CA GLY A 216 32.03 -19.02 43.01
C GLY A 216 31.83 -20.52 43.18
N LYS A 217 31.07 -20.96 44.20
CA LYS A 217 30.84 -22.38 44.54
C LYS A 217 29.43 -22.88 44.18
N GLN A 218 28.64 -22.06 43.48
CA GLN A 218 27.30 -22.44 43.10
C GLN A 218 27.32 -23.57 42.06
N ASN A 219 26.43 -24.58 42.23
CA ASN A 219 26.33 -25.69 41.28
C ASN A 219 25.49 -25.28 40.06
N VAL A 220 26.12 -24.60 39.11
CA VAL A 220 25.48 -24.12 37.86
C VAL A 220 25.75 -25.02 36.64
N GLY A 221 26.54 -26.10 36.80
CA GLY A 221 26.85 -27.03 35.70
C GLY A 221 27.78 -26.46 34.61
N ALA A 222 28.30 -25.25 34.81
CA ALA A 222 29.24 -24.57 33.91
C ALA A 222 30.46 -24.05 34.69
N PRO A 223 31.62 -23.81 34.03
CA PRO A 223 32.76 -23.19 34.67
C PRO A 223 32.42 -21.79 35.20
N ILE A 224 32.69 -21.56 36.49
CA ILE A 224 32.55 -20.24 37.10
C ILE A 224 33.90 -19.53 37.02
N ILE A 225 33.89 -18.30 36.54
CA ILE A 225 35.09 -17.44 36.42
C ILE A 225 34.89 -16.10 37.14
N PRO A 226 35.98 -15.42 37.54
CA PRO A 226 35.89 -14.08 38.09
C PRO A 226 35.19 -13.13 37.12
N LEU A 227 34.36 -12.23 37.66
CA LEU A 227 33.62 -11.25 36.87
C LEU A 227 34.58 -10.37 36.08
N ASN A 228 34.34 -10.28 34.78
CA ASN A 228 35.01 -9.33 33.89
C ASN A 228 33.94 -8.67 33.02
N GLU A 229 33.68 -7.39 33.26
CA GLU A 229 32.61 -6.63 32.61
C GLU A 229 32.73 -6.61 31.08
N LYS A 230 33.95 -6.57 30.54
CA LYS A 230 34.16 -6.62 29.09
C LYS A 230 33.76 -7.96 28.53
N THR A 231 34.14 -9.05 29.19
CA THR A 231 33.78 -10.40 28.74
C THR A 231 32.27 -10.62 28.90
N LEU A 232 31.69 -10.21 30.02
CA LEU A 232 30.25 -10.28 30.29
C LEU A 232 29.41 -9.65 29.17
N THR A 233 29.80 -8.46 28.72
CA THR A 233 29.03 -7.70 27.74
C THR A 233 29.35 -8.06 26.28
N GLN A 234 30.60 -8.41 25.99
CA GLN A 234 31.08 -8.59 24.62
C GLN A 234 31.07 -10.05 24.16
N GLN A 235 31.13 -11.03 25.07
CA GLN A 235 31.22 -12.44 24.73
C GLN A 235 29.84 -13.10 24.73
N GLN A 236 29.28 -13.30 23.55
CA GLN A 236 27.98 -13.92 23.31
C GLN A 236 28.11 -14.95 22.19
N LYS A 237 27.30 -16.01 22.24
CA LYS A 237 27.16 -16.99 21.16
C LYS A 237 26.17 -16.46 20.14
N ILE A 238 26.54 -16.60 18.89
CA ILE A 238 25.71 -16.23 17.75
C ILE A 238 24.79 -17.42 17.48
N THR A 239 23.55 -17.31 17.93
CA THR A 239 22.51 -18.36 17.81
C THR A 239 22.07 -18.58 16.37
N LEU A 240 22.22 -17.56 15.51
CA LEU A 240 21.84 -17.57 14.10
C LEU A 240 23.06 -17.40 13.19
N PRO A 241 23.88 -18.45 13.00
CA PRO A 241 25.11 -18.38 12.22
C PRO A 241 24.88 -18.01 10.75
N ASP A 242 23.70 -18.32 10.20
CA ASP A 242 23.34 -17.96 8.82
C ASP A 242 23.18 -16.44 8.61
N THR A 243 23.10 -15.64 9.68
CA THR A 243 23.10 -14.17 9.56
C THR A 243 24.49 -13.60 9.29
N LEU A 244 25.54 -14.40 9.47
CA LEU A 244 26.92 -13.96 9.30
C LEU A 244 27.23 -13.67 7.83
N THR A 245 28.00 -12.59 7.61
CA THR A 245 28.41 -12.14 6.28
C THR A 245 29.92 -11.89 6.25
N SER A 246 30.45 -11.50 5.09
CA SER A 246 31.86 -11.10 4.98
C SER A 246 32.23 -9.96 5.94
N TYR A 247 31.27 -9.12 6.34
CA TYR A 247 31.47 -8.06 7.33
C TYR A 247 31.77 -8.57 8.75
N SER A 248 31.41 -9.83 9.04
CA SER A 248 31.66 -10.48 10.32
C SER A 248 33.13 -10.91 10.48
N ILE A 249 33.90 -10.96 9.38
CA ILE A 249 35.31 -11.34 9.41
C ILE A 249 36.10 -10.28 10.20
N GLY A 250 36.89 -10.73 11.17
CA GLY A 250 37.62 -9.86 12.11
C GLY A 250 36.80 -9.35 13.30
N LYS A 251 35.50 -9.67 13.36
CA LYS A 251 34.59 -9.31 14.47
C LYS A 251 33.94 -10.51 15.14
N VAL A 252 34.09 -11.69 14.54
CA VAL A 252 33.49 -12.93 15.02
C VAL A 252 34.60 -13.95 15.19
N TRP A 253 34.45 -14.76 16.23
CA TRP A 253 35.30 -15.90 16.52
C TRP A 253 34.47 -17.17 16.49
N TYR A 254 35.12 -18.32 16.33
CA TYR A 254 34.43 -19.58 16.24
C TYR A 254 35.16 -20.70 16.96
N LYS A 255 34.41 -21.72 17.31
CA LYS A 255 34.90 -23.00 17.79
C LYS A 255 34.15 -24.12 17.08
N GLY A 256 34.87 -25.07 16.50
CA GLY A 256 34.23 -26.19 15.82
C GLY A 256 35.23 -27.14 15.20
N HIS A 257 34.74 -28.33 14.87
CA HIS A 257 35.43 -29.31 14.04
C HIS A 257 34.40 -30.06 13.20
N GLY A 258 34.70 -30.32 11.92
CA GLY A 258 33.76 -30.99 11.03
C GLY A 258 32.54 -30.12 10.72
N LYS A 259 31.32 -30.57 11.05
CA LYS A 259 30.08 -29.83 10.73
C LYS A 259 29.61 -28.91 11.85
N ASP A 260 30.09 -29.11 13.07
CA ASP A 260 29.59 -28.42 14.27
C ASP A 260 30.47 -27.20 14.58
N HIS A 261 30.07 -26.05 14.03
CA HIS A 261 30.73 -24.76 14.26
C HIS A 261 29.82 -23.86 15.09
N GLU A 262 30.33 -23.41 16.22
CA GLU A 262 29.74 -22.37 17.06
C GLU A 262 30.48 -21.05 16.84
N PHE A 263 29.73 -19.95 16.85
CA PHE A 263 30.26 -18.62 16.56
C PHE A 263 30.00 -17.69 17.73
N PHE A 264 30.90 -16.74 17.94
CA PHE A 264 30.96 -15.88 19.12
C PHE A 264 31.34 -14.45 18.74
N THR A 265 30.85 -13.48 19.50
CA THR A 265 31.04 -12.05 19.24
C THR A 265 32.36 -11.47 19.75
N ALA A 266 33.09 -12.18 20.61
CA ALA A 266 34.40 -11.74 21.09
C ALA A 266 35.46 -12.87 21.09
N SER A 267 36.73 -12.46 21.21
CA SER A 267 37.85 -13.36 21.36
C SER A 267 37.99 -13.82 22.81
N GLY A 268 38.65 -14.95 23.01
CA GLY A 268 38.97 -15.43 24.35
C GLY A 268 38.84 -16.94 24.51
N PRO A 269 38.83 -17.42 25.76
CA PRO A 269 38.58 -18.81 26.08
C PRO A 269 37.18 -19.25 25.60
N TYR A 270 37.06 -20.53 25.25
CA TYR A 270 35.80 -21.16 24.93
C TYR A 270 34.99 -21.34 26.23
N PRO A 271 33.75 -20.83 26.33
CA PRO A 271 33.04 -20.77 27.61
C PRO A 271 32.81 -22.12 28.30
N GLN A 272 32.63 -23.19 27.53
CA GLN A 272 32.44 -24.55 28.04
C GLN A 272 33.75 -25.26 28.40
N ASP A 273 34.88 -24.84 27.82
CA ASP A 273 36.21 -25.40 28.10
C ASP A 273 37.27 -24.29 28.01
N LEU A 274 37.59 -23.73 29.18
CA LEU A 274 38.48 -22.58 29.34
C LEU A 274 39.92 -22.86 28.88
N GLN A 275 40.32 -24.12 28.69
CA GLN A 275 41.65 -24.45 28.16
C GLN A 275 41.74 -24.25 26.64
N ARG A 276 40.59 -24.15 25.96
CA ARG A 276 40.52 -23.94 24.51
C ARG A 276 40.26 -22.47 24.22
N VAL A 277 40.89 -21.97 23.17
CA VAL A 277 40.73 -20.58 22.72
C VAL A 277 39.93 -20.55 21.42
N LEU A 278 39.05 -19.57 21.29
CA LEU A 278 38.28 -19.34 20.08
C LEU A 278 39.19 -18.86 18.93
N LYS A 279 38.92 -19.32 17.72
CA LYS A 279 39.69 -18.95 16.52
C LYS A 279 39.00 -17.78 15.79
N PRO A 280 39.74 -16.84 15.19
CA PRO A 280 39.12 -15.78 14.40
C PRO A 280 38.40 -16.36 13.18
N LEU A 281 37.21 -15.84 12.88
CA LEU A 281 36.42 -16.27 11.72
C LEU A 281 37.18 -15.99 10.42
N THR A 282 37.24 -16.99 9.55
CA THR A 282 37.85 -16.88 8.21
C THR A 282 36.80 -16.98 7.12
N SER A 283 37.11 -16.45 5.94
CA SER A 283 36.23 -16.56 4.76
C SER A 283 35.90 -18.02 4.41
N THR A 284 36.85 -18.94 4.58
CA THR A 284 36.66 -20.37 4.32
C THR A 284 35.67 -21.03 5.26
N ILE A 285 35.67 -20.65 6.54
CA ILE A 285 34.73 -21.17 7.54
C ILE A 285 33.35 -20.55 7.32
N LEU A 286 33.29 -19.25 7.09
CA LEU A 286 32.05 -18.53 6.77
C LEU A 286 31.35 -19.19 5.56
N THR A 287 32.03 -19.29 4.42
CA THR A 287 31.41 -19.83 3.18
C THR A 287 31.02 -21.31 3.28
N ARG A 288 31.73 -22.12 4.08
CA ARG A 288 31.47 -23.56 4.19
C ARG A 288 30.38 -23.90 5.21
N TYR A 289 30.26 -23.11 6.28
CA TYR A 289 29.42 -23.46 7.44
C TYR A 289 28.35 -22.44 7.79
N THR A 290 28.32 -21.29 7.11
CA THR A 290 27.22 -20.31 7.23
C THR A 290 26.58 -20.14 5.86
N SER A 291 25.25 -20.22 5.78
CA SER A 291 24.54 -20.07 4.52
C SER A 291 23.55 -18.91 4.62
N ASN A 292 24.08 -17.71 4.42
CA ASN A 292 23.27 -16.50 4.41
C ASN A 292 22.13 -16.53 3.39
N TYR A 293 22.33 -17.20 2.25
CA TYR A 293 21.28 -17.45 1.28
C TYR A 293 20.11 -18.25 1.84
N ARG A 294 20.34 -19.25 2.70
CA ARG A 294 19.24 -20.03 3.33
C ARG A 294 18.42 -19.15 4.27
N TYR A 295 19.08 -18.30 5.06
CA TYR A 295 18.39 -17.34 5.93
C TYR A 295 17.56 -16.32 5.14
N ILE A 296 18.15 -15.68 4.12
CA ILE A 296 17.44 -14.73 3.25
C ILE A 296 16.28 -15.42 2.54
N LEU A 297 16.50 -16.61 1.98
CA LEU A 297 15.46 -17.37 1.29
C LEU A 297 14.31 -17.73 2.23
N THR A 298 14.62 -18.14 3.46
CA THR A 298 13.60 -18.47 4.46
C THR A 298 12.77 -17.23 4.80
N ARG A 299 13.41 -16.08 5.05
CA ARG A 299 12.68 -14.82 5.29
C ARG A 299 11.86 -14.36 4.08
N LEU A 300 12.38 -14.53 2.87
CA LEU A 300 11.68 -14.21 1.64
C LEU A 300 10.44 -15.09 1.46
N VAL A 301 10.55 -16.40 1.72
CA VAL A 301 9.42 -17.34 1.69
C VAL A 301 8.37 -16.95 2.73
N TRP A 302 8.77 -16.66 3.97
CA TRP A 302 7.84 -16.18 5.01
C TRP A 302 7.12 -14.90 4.59
N PHE A 303 7.83 -13.95 3.99
CA PHE A 303 7.25 -12.71 3.50
C PHE A 303 6.23 -12.95 2.37
N ILE A 304 6.56 -13.81 1.39
CA ILE A 304 5.64 -14.18 0.31
C ILE A 304 4.39 -14.87 0.88
N CYS A 305 4.55 -15.82 1.80
CA CYS A 305 3.42 -16.49 2.45
C CYS A 305 2.52 -15.51 3.21
N ALA A 306 3.10 -14.55 3.93
CA ALA A 306 2.35 -13.55 4.67
C ALA A 306 1.61 -12.58 3.73
N ALA A 307 2.25 -12.14 2.65
CA ALA A 307 1.61 -11.32 1.62
C ALA A 307 0.44 -12.05 0.94
N PHE A 308 0.61 -13.33 0.64
CA PHE A 308 -0.45 -14.17 0.08
C PHE A 308 -1.63 -14.34 1.05
N PHE A 309 -1.34 -14.65 2.32
CA PHE A 309 -2.37 -14.76 3.37
C PHE A 309 -3.16 -13.46 3.53
N ILE A 310 -2.51 -12.31 3.47
CA ILE A 310 -3.16 -11.01 3.53
C ILE A 310 -4.00 -10.71 2.30
N SER A 311 -3.52 -11.06 1.11
CA SER A 311 -4.31 -10.94 -0.10
C SER A 311 -5.59 -11.77 -0.02
N LEU A 312 -5.49 -13.01 0.50
CA LEU A 312 -6.65 -13.87 0.76
C LEU A 312 -7.59 -13.30 1.83
N CYS A 313 -7.06 -12.80 2.95
CA CYS A 313 -7.87 -12.18 4.00
C CYS A 313 -8.56 -10.89 3.51
N GLY A 314 -7.87 -10.07 2.74
CA GLY A 314 -8.44 -8.87 2.10
C GLY A 314 -9.55 -9.25 1.11
N TYR A 315 -9.33 -10.28 0.29
CA TYR A 315 -10.34 -10.81 -0.61
C TYR A 315 -11.56 -11.36 0.15
N GLY A 316 -11.35 -12.15 1.21
CA GLY A 316 -12.42 -12.68 2.05
C GLY A 316 -13.23 -11.58 2.75
N MET A 317 -12.57 -10.55 3.28
CA MET A 317 -13.22 -9.40 3.91
C MET A 317 -13.98 -8.54 2.90
N SER A 318 -13.50 -8.42 1.67
CA SER A 318 -14.23 -7.70 0.61
C SER A 318 -15.54 -8.39 0.21
N LYS A 319 -15.66 -9.70 0.47
CA LYS A 319 -16.83 -10.52 0.16
C LYS A 319 -17.82 -10.65 1.34
N LEU A 320 -17.49 -10.10 2.52
CA LEU A 320 -18.40 -10.07 3.66
C LEU A 320 -19.43 -8.94 3.47
N GLU A 321 -20.55 -9.32 2.88
CA GLU A 321 -21.73 -8.47 2.74
C GLU A 321 -22.53 -8.42 4.05
N LYS A 322 -23.06 -7.25 4.40
CA LYS A 322 -23.93 -7.08 5.56
C LYS A 322 -25.34 -6.76 5.06
N GLU A 323 -26.34 -7.53 5.48
CA GLU A 323 -27.74 -7.15 5.27
C GLU A 323 -28.03 -5.85 6.03
N VAL A 324 -28.37 -4.80 5.28
CA VAL A 324 -28.90 -3.56 5.85
C VAL A 324 -30.42 -3.70 5.86
N LYS A 325 -30.98 -4.11 7.00
CA LYS A 325 -32.42 -3.96 7.23
C LYS A 325 -32.74 -2.46 7.26
N PRO A 326 -33.78 -2.00 6.53
CA PRO A 326 -34.14 -0.60 6.53
C PRO A 326 -34.49 -0.17 7.96
N ALA A 327 -33.88 0.92 8.42
CA ALA A 327 -34.18 1.52 9.70
C ALA A 327 -35.66 1.89 9.72
N VAL A 328 -36.42 1.26 10.63
CA VAL A 328 -37.71 1.77 11.05
C VAL A 328 -37.43 3.16 11.62
N LYS A 329 -37.96 4.20 10.95
CA LYS A 329 -37.96 5.55 11.52
C LYS A 329 -38.80 5.47 12.79
N GLU A 330 -38.13 5.59 13.93
CA GLU A 330 -38.77 5.88 15.20
C GLU A 330 -39.37 7.27 15.05
N SER A 331 -40.70 7.30 15.01
CA SER A 331 -41.56 8.46 14.83
C SER A 331 -41.46 9.40 16.02
N ASP A 332 -41.46 10.69 15.73
CA ASP A 332 -42.27 11.71 16.39
C ASP A 332 -42.35 11.61 17.92
N THR A 333 -41.42 12.22 18.64
CA THR A 333 -41.63 12.58 20.05
C THR A 333 -40.89 13.86 20.47
N GLU A 334 -40.76 14.85 19.58
CA GLU A 334 -40.26 16.18 19.98
C GLU A 334 -41.12 17.36 19.51
N GLU A 335 -42.17 17.15 18.69
CA GLU A 335 -43.04 18.25 18.23
C GLU A 335 -44.37 18.41 19.01
N GLU A 336 -44.69 17.51 19.95
CA GLU A 336 -45.92 17.64 20.77
C GLU A 336 -45.71 18.46 22.05
N GLU A 337 -44.46 18.71 22.49
CA GLU A 337 -44.18 19.47 23.73
C GLU A 337 -44.09 20.99 23.51
N THR A 338 -43.83 21.44 22.27
CA THR A 338 -43.67 22.87 21.95
C THR A 338 -44.98 23.57 21.60
N THR A 339 -46.02 22.82 21.20
CA THR A 339 -47.36 23.37 20.93
C THR A 339 -48.24 23.45 22.19
N ALA A 340 -47.95 22.68 23.24
CA ALA A 340 -48.64 22.76 24.53
C ALA A 340 -48.22 23.97 25.39
N LEU A 341 -46.98 24.47 25.24
CA LEU A 341 -46.49 25.62 26.01
C LEU A 341 -46.92 26.99 25.43
N LEU A 342 -47.15 27.09 24.12
CA LEU A 342 -47.62 28.34 23.49
C LEU A 342 -49.15 28.54 23.58
N GLY A 343 -49.92 27.49 23.87
CA GLY A 343 -51.37 27.58 24.07
C GLY A 343 -51.81 28.14 25.43
N ASN A 344 -50.97 28.03 26.47
CA ASN A 344 -51.32 28.43 27.84
C ASN A 344 -50.94 29.89 28.19
N GLU A 345 -50.10 30.58 27.42
CA GLU A 345 -49.81 32.02 27.67
C GLU A 345 -50.85 32.98 27.08
N LEU A 346 -51.68 32.54 26.13
CA LEU A 346 -52.70 33.39 25.49
C LEU A 346 -54.05 33.42 26.23
N GLN A 347 -54.21 32.69 27.34
CA GLN A 347 -55.39 32.78 28.23
C GLN A 347 -55.17 33.59 29.52
N ALA A 348 -53.97 34.15 29.74
CA ALA A 348 -53.65 34.89 30.97
C ALA A 348 -53.64 36.44 30.85
N THR A 349 -54.00 37.00 29.69
CA THR A 349 -54.00 38.46 29.45
C THR A 349 -55.36 39.03 28.99
N GLY A 350 -56.45 38.31 29.26
CA GLY A 350 -57.83 38.78 29.03
C GLY A 350 -58.69 38.65 30.28
N ALA A 351 -58.50 39.54 31.25
CA ALA A 351 -59.44 39.84 32.33
C ALA A 351 -59.51 41.35 32.55
#